data_AF-A0A1T5LLL8-F1
#
_entry.id   AF-A0A1T5LLL8-F1
#
_cell.length_a   1.000
_cell.length_b   1.000
_cell.length_c   1.000
_cell.angle_alpha   90.00
_cell.angle_beta   90.00
_cell.angle_gamma   90.00
#
_symmetry.space_group_name_H-M   'P 1'
#
loop_
_entity.id
_entity.type
_entity.pdbx_description
1 polymer ?
#
loop_
_entity_poly.entity_id
_entity_poly.type
_entity_poly.pdbx_seq_one_letter_code
_entity_poly.pdbx_strand_id
1 'polypeptide(L)' 'MANKKIGRPTNAPKNKTIKFRIDDETDKKLRYCSDELNISKSEVLRKGVHKVYDDLDKQ' A
#
# COMPACT_ATOMS: atom_id res chain seq x y z
N MET A 1 -37.03 -1.23 16.96
CA MET A 1 -35.63 -1.71 17.04
C MET A 1 -34.82 -0.87 16.05
N ALA A 2 -34.01 0.07 16.53
CA ALA A 2 -33.32 1.03 15.66
C ALA A 2 -32.24 0.34 14.81
N ASN A 3 -32.32 0.51 13.48
CA ASN A 3 -31.30 0.01 12.55
C ASN A 3 -29.96 0.70 12.84
N LYS A 4 -28.99 -0.08 13.36
CA LYS A 4 -27.62 0.37 13.63
C LYS A 4 -26.99 0.76 12.29
N LYS A 5 -26.70 2.05 12.09
CA LYS A 5 -25.99 2.53 10.89
C LYS A 5 -24.58 1.93 10.88
N ILE A 6 -24.36 0.88 10.11
CA ILE A 6 -23.03 0.31 9.86
C ILE A 6 -22.32 1.30 8.94
N GLY A 7 -21.35 2.05 9.47
CA GLY A 7 -20.70 3.16 8.76
C GLY A 7 -20.10 2.74 7.42
N ARG A 8 -19.00 1.97 7.45
CA ARG A 8 -18.38 1.40 6.24
C ARG A 8 -18.33 -0.13 6.39
N PRO A 9 -19.30 -0.88 5.86
CA PRO A 9 -19.21 -2.34 5.80
C PRO A 9 -18.15 -2.71 4.76
N THR A 10 -16.88 -2.83 5.17
CA THR A 10 -15.80 -3.29 4.31
C THR A 10 -14.89 -4.22 5.10
N ASN A 11 -14.64 -5.42 4.57
CA ASN A 11 -13.81 -6.45 5.22
C ASN A 11 -12.31 -6.09 5.27
N ALA A 12 -11.87 -5.10 4.49
CA ALA A 12 -10.49 -4.63 4.45
C ALA A 12 -10.39 -3.10 4.65
N PRO A 13 -10.65 -2.60 5.87
CA PRO A 13 -10.53 -1.18 6.14
C PRO A 13 -9.05 -0.78 6.13
N LYS A 14 -8.68 0.16 5.25
CA LYS A 14 -7.32 0.74 5.15
C LYS A 14 -7.09 1.75 6.28
N ASN A 15 -7.10 1.28 7.53
CA ASN A 15 -7.06 2.13 8.73
C ASN A 15 -5.64 2.53 9.17
N LYS A 16 -4.61 1.93 8.58
CA LYS A 16 -3.21 2.17 8.96
C LYS A 16 -2.56 3.11 7.95
N THR A 17 -2.00 4.21 8.44
CA THR A 17 -1.19 5.15 7.66
C THR A 17 0.28 4.92 7.99
N ILE A 18 1.11 4.67 6.99
CA ILE A 18 2.56 4.54 7.14
C ILE A 18 3.18 5.88 6.74
N LYS A 19 3.87 6.53 7.68
CA LYS A 19 4.70 7.71 7.43
C LYS A 19 6.15 7.29 7.61
N PHE A 20 6.95 7.38 6.57
CA PHE A 20 8.37 7.08 6.62
C PHE A 20 9.13 8.12 5.81
N ARG A 21 10.36 8.39 6.24
CA ARG A 21 11.28 9.23 5.48
C ARG A 21 12.02 8.35 4.49
N ILE A 22 12.21 8.87 3.29
CA ILE A 22 12.95 8.20 2.22
C ILE A 22 14.00 9.15 1.69
N ASP A 23 15.10 8.58 1.22
CA ASP A 23 16.13 9.31 0.49
C ASP A 23 15.65 9.66 -0.93
N ASP A 24 16.30 10.64 -1.54
CA ASP A 24 15.96 11.13 -2.88
C ASP A 24 16.03 10.03 -3.95
N GLU A 25 16.99 9.10 -3.82
CA GLU A 25 17.08 7.95 -4.74
C GLU A 25 15.86 7.05 -4.65
N THR A 26 15.32 6.87 -3.45
CA THR A 26 14.13 6.05 -3.22
C THR A 26 12.89 6.74 -3.77
N ASP A 27 12.75 8.07 -3.65
CA ASP A 27 11.64 8.80 -4.31
C ASP A 27 11.75 8.72 -5.83
N LYS A 28 12.96 8.82 -6.41
CA LYS A 28 13.17 8.66 -7.85
C LYS A 28 12.75 7.28 -8.34
N LYS A 29 13.19 6.21 -7.67
CA LYS A 29 12.78 4.83 -7.98
C LYS A 29 11.27 4.66 -7.84
N LEU A 30 10.67 5.23 -6.79
CA LEU A 30 9.24 5.15 -6.55
C LEU A 30 8.44 5.87 -7.63
N ARG A 31 8.88 7.04 -8.09
CA ARG A 31 8.30 7.77 -9.23
C ARG A 31 8.41 6.97 -10.52
N TYR A 32 9.61 6.47 -10.84
CA TYR A 32 9.83 5.64 -12.01
C TYR A 32 8.88 4.43 -12.05
N CYS A 33 8.78 3.68 -10.94
CA CYS A 33 7.83 2.57 -10.83
C CYS A 33 6.36 3.01 -10.93
N SER A 34 6.03 4.20 -10.43
CA SER A 34 4.66 4.76 -10.50
C SER A 34 4.28 5.07 -11.94
N ASP A 35 5.21 5.67 -12.70
CA ASP A 35 5.02 6.10 -14.08
C ASP A 35 4.96 4.90 -15.04
N GLU A 36 5.91 3.95 -14.91
CA GLU A 36 5.94 2.73 -15.74
C GLU A 36 4.70 1.85 -15.54
N LEU A 37 4.26 1.70 -14.28
CA LEU A 37 3.11 0.84 -13.96
C LEU A 37 1.76 1.58 -14.03
N ASN A 38 1.76 2.90 -14.26
CA ASN A 38 0.56 3.76 -14.19
C ASN A 38 -0.29 3.55 -12.91
N ILE A 39 0.37 3.31 -11.78
CA ILE A 39 -0.29 3.14 -10.48
C ILE A 39 0.19 4.20 -9.49
N SER A 40 -0.59 4.43 -8.44
CA SER A 40 -0.19 5.37 -7.38
C SER A 40 1.05 4.89 -6.62
N LYS A 41 1.88 5.83 -6.13
CA LYS A 41 3.01 5.56 -5.23
C LYS A 41 2.65 4.60 -4.07
N SER A 42 1.46 4.78 -3.48
CA SER A 42 0.97 3.91 -2.40
C SER A 42 0.70 2.47 -2.87
N GLU A 43 0.26 2.29 -4.11
CA GLU A 43 0.04 0.97 -4.70
C GLU A 43 1.37 0.27 -5.01
N VAL A 44 2.38 1.02 -5.50
CA VAL A 44 3.75 0.52 -5.68
C VAL A 44 4.29 -0.02 -4.36
N LEU A 45 4.15 0.75 -3.27
CA LEU A 45 4.61 0.31 -1.94
C LEU A 45 3.89 -0.95 -1.45
N ARG A 46 2.56 -1.04 -1.64
CA ARG A 46 1.82 -2.27 -1.30
C ARG A 46 2.33 -3.47 -2.07
N LYS A 47 2.48 -3.35 -3.38
CA LYS A 47 3.04 -4.41 -4.23
C LYS A 47 4.46 -4.79 -3.80
N GLY A 48 5.28 -3.81 -3.42
CA GLY A 48 6.63 -4.04 -2.88
C GLY A 48 6.60 -4.89 -1.61
N VAL A 49 5.74 -4.54 -0.65
CA VAL A 49 5.59 -5.31 0.61
C VAL A 49 5.11 -6.73 0.33
N HIS A 50 4.12 -6.91 -0.55
CA HIS A 50 3.64 -8.25 -0.93
C HIS A 50 4.74 -9.09 -1.57
N LYS A 51 5.51 -8.54 -2.51
CA LYS A 51 6.63 -9.27 -3.13
C LYS A 51 7.69 -9.69 -2.12
N VAL A 52 8.10 -8.78 -1.24
CA VAL A 52 9.09 -9.10 -0.19
C VAL A 52 8.55 -10.15 0.78
N TYR A 53 7.26 -10.09 1.13
CA TYR A 53 6.61 -11.12 1.95
C TYR A 53 6.58 -12.47 1.24
N ASP A 54 6.13 -12.51 -0.01
CA ASP A 54 6.03 -13.74 -0.80
C ASP A 54 7.41 -14.38 -1.02
N ASP A 55 8.46 -13.58 -1.17
CA ASP A 55 9.83 -14.05 -1.31
C ASP A 55 10.37 -14.62 0.01
N LEU A 56 9.95 -14.08 1.16
CA LEU A 56 10.31 -14.59 2.49
C LEU A 56 9.50 -15.82 2.90
N ASP A 57 8.22 -15.90 2.52
CA ASP A 57 7.32 -17.03 2.84
C ASP A 57 7.65 -18.29 2.02
N LYS A 58 8.32 -18.12 0.88
CA LYS A 58 8.87 -19.22 0.07
C LYS A 58 10.19 -19.78 0.59
N GLN A 59 10.74 -19.21 1.67
CA GLN A 59 12.02 -19.60 2.26
C GLN A 59 11.82 -20.55 3.44
#